data_AF-A0A7V3DFY2-F1
#
_entry.id   AF-A0A7V3DFY2-F1
#
_cell.length_a   1.000
_cell.length_b   1.000
_cell.length_c   1.000
_cell.angle_alpha   90.00
_cell.angle_beta   90.00
_cell.angle_gamma   90.00
#
_symmetry.space_group_name_H-M   'P 1'
#
loop_
_entity.id
_entity.type
_entity.pdbx_description
1 polymer ?
#
loop_
_entity_poly.entity_id
_entity_poly.type
_entity_poly.pdbx_seq_one_letter_code
_entity_poly.pdbx_strand_id
1 'polypeptide(L)' 'MKTLDTNHPIAPDRKPGVCISWEDKRRELAEIKGDEALVRKVWEDADALGYVYIWHCLVSF' A
#
# COMPACT_ATOMS: atom_id res chain seq x y z
N MET A 1 -25.58 15.85 -7.85
CA MET A 1 -24.48 16.63 -8.46
C MET A 1 -23.59 17.09 -7.31
N LYS A 2 -22.55 16.33 -6.93
CA LYS A 2 -21.61 16.77 -5.89
C LYS A 2 -20.61 17.72 -6.57
N THR A 3 -20.53 18.96 -6.09
CA THR A 3 -19.55 19.95 -6.52
C THR A 3 -18.16 19.37 -6.26
N LEU A 4 -17.34 19.24 -7.31
CA LEU A 4 -15.95 18.83 -7.16
C LEU A 4 -15.17 20.04 -6.68
N ASP A 5 -14.92 20.09 -5.38
CA ASP A 5 -14.07 21.08 -4.74
C ASP A 5 -12.66 20.96 -5.34
N THR A 6 -12.22 21.99 -6.06
CA THR A 6 -10.99 22.03 -6.89
C THR A 6 -9.70 22.08 -6.06
N ASN A 7 -9.78 21.86 -4.74
CA ASN A 7 -8.69 21.98 -3.78
C ASN A 7 -8.43 20.69 -2.98
N HIS A 8 -9.02 19.55 -3.37
CA HIS A 8 -8.67 18.28 -2.75
C HIS A 8 -7.32 17.78 -3.28
N PRO A 9 -6.33 17.44 -2.43
CA PRO A 9 -5.12 16.81 -2.91
C PRO A 9 -5.50 15.51 -3.63
N ILE A 10 -5.16 15.43 -4.92
CA ILE A 10 -5.34 14.25 -5.77
C ILE A 10 -4.50 13.04 -5.31
N ALA A 11 -3.70 13.21 -4.26
CA ALA A 11 -2.89 12.17 -3.69
C ALA A 11 -3.77 11.17 -2.91
N PRO A 12 -3.62 9.86 -3.15
CA PRO A 12 -4.29 8.86 -2.34
C PRO A 12 -3.85 9.00 -0.88
N ASP A 13 -4.78 8.82 0.06
CA ASP A 13 -4.52 8.82 1.51
C ASP A 13 -3.75 7.54 1.91
N ARG A 14 -2.48 7.47 1.49
CA ARG A 14 -1.56 6.38 1.77
C ARG A 14 -0.30 6.95 2.40
N LYS A 15 0.26 6.20 3.34
CA LYS A 15 1.54 6.55 3.94
C LYS A 15 2.64 6.53 2.85
N PRO A 16 3.59 7.47 2.88
CA PRO A 16 4.78 7.38 2.03
C PRO A 16 5.48 6.03 2.20
N GLY A 17 5.99 5.45 1.12
CA GLY A 17 6.68 4.16 1.15
C GLY A 17 5.77 2.93 1.08
N VAL A 18 4.44 3.12 1.03
CA VAL A 18 3.47 2.02 0.94
C VAL A 18 2.84 1.98 -0.44
N CYS A 19 2.92 0.84 -1.12
CA CYS A 19 2.23 0.61 -2.38
C CYS A 19 0.79 0.17 -2.13
N ILE A 20 0.59 -0.86 -1.31
CA ILE A 20 -0.72 -1.42 -0.93
C ILE A 20 -0.76 -1.61 0.58
N SER A 21 -1.68 -0.90 1.24
CA SER A 21 -1.86 -0.98 2.69
C SER A 21 -2.25 -2.39 3.15
N TRP A 22 -1.92 -2.73 4.40
CA TRP A 22 -2.40 -3.99 4.99
C TRP A 22 -3.93 -4.05 5.01
N GLU A 23 -4.58 -2.93 5.28
CA GLU A 23 -6.04 -2.82 5.33
C GLU A 23 -6.69 -3.13 3.97
N ASP A 24 -6.08 -2.68 2.87
CA ASP A 24 -6.53 -3.03 1.52
C ASP A 24 -6.21 -4.49 1.21
N LYS A 25 -4.99 -4.95 1.50
CA LYS A 25 -4.60 -6.33 1.21
C LYS A 25 -5.44 -7.35 1.95
N ARG A 26 -5.75 -7.09 3.22
CA ARG A 26 -6.50 -7.99 4.09
C ARG A 26 -7.90 -8.29 3.55
N ARG A 27 -8.52 -7.34 2.83
CA ARG A 27 -9.84 -7.49 2.19
C ARG A 27 -9.82 -8.51 1.05
N GLU A 28 -8.68 -8.72 0.41
CA GLU A 28 -8.51 -9.72 -0.66
C GLU A 28 -8.25 -11.12 -0.11
N LEU A 29 -7.68 -11.20 1.09
CA LEU A 29 -7.30 -12.47 1.70
C LEU A 29 -8.53 -13.15 2.33
N ALA A 30 -8.62 -14.47 2.16
CA ALA A 30 -9.57 -15.29 2.91
C ALA A 30 -9.28 -15.24 4.43
N GLU A 31 -10.05 -15.99 5.21
CA GLU A 31 -9.77 -16.14 6.64
C GLU A 31 -8.34 -16.66 6.88
N ILE A 32 -7.58 -15.95 7.72
CA ILE A 32 -6.23 -16.35 8.11
C ILE A 32 -6.35 -17.30 9.29
N LYS A 33 -5.97 -18.57 9.10
CA LYS A 33 -6.06 -19.61 10.14
C LYS A 33 -4.90 -19.59 11.15
N GLY A 34 -3.90 -18.72 10.93
CA GLY A 34 -2.69 -18.62 11.74
C GLY A 34 -2.51 -17.24 12.36
N ASP A 35 -1.27 -16.89 12.68
CA ASP A 35 -0.94 -15.58 13.26
C ASP A 35 -1.05 -14.46 12.20
N GLU A 36 -2.11 -13.66 12.30
CA GLU A 36 -2.37 -12.52 11.41
C GLU A 36 -1.29 -11.42 11.53
N ALA A 37 -0.70 -11.24 12.71
CA ALA A 37 0.34 -10.24 12.90
C ALA A 37 1.62 -10.62 12.15
N LEU A 38 1.94 -11.92 12.08
CA LEU A 38 3.05 -12.42 11.28
C LEU A 38 2.80 -12.22 9.78
N VAL A 39 1.59 -12.54 9.30
CA VAL A 39 1.23 -12.35 7.88
C VAL A 39 1.30 -10.87 7.51
N ARG A 40 0.77 -9.99 8.36
CA ARG A 40 0.87 -8.54 8.19
C ARG A 40 2.32 -8.09 8.07
N LYS A 41 3.18 -8.51 8.99
CA LYS A 41 4.59 -8.12 8.99
C LYS A 41 5.28 -8.54 7.68
N VAL A 42 5.09 -9.79 7.27
CA VAL A 42 5.68 -10.30 6.01
C VAL A 42 5.14 -9.54 4.80
N TRP A 43 3.86 -9.18 4.80
CA TRP A 43 3.28 -8.34 3.76
C TRP A 43 3.90 -6.94 3.71
N GLU A 44 3.97 -6.25 4.84
CA GLU A 44 4.55 -4.90 4.93
C GLU A 44 6.04 -4.90 4.53
N ASP A 45 6.81 -5.93 4.91
CA ASP A 45 8.21 -6.11 4.50
C ASP A 45 8.31 -6.30 2.96
N ALA A 46 7.42 -7.08 2.36
CA ALA A 46 7.39 -7.30 0.91
C ALA A 46 6.94 -6.07 0.12
N ASP A 47 5.93 -5.34 0.61
CA ASP A 47 5.43 -4.10 0.01
C ASP A 47 6.51 -3.02 -0.02
N ALA A 48 7.28 -2.89 1.07
CA ALA A 48 8.42 -1.98 1.15
C ALA A 48 9.49 -2.29 0.08
N LEU A 49 9.78 -3.57 -0.17
CA LEU A 49 10.69 -3.97 -1.25
C LEU A 49 10.11 -3.63 -2.63
N GLY A 50 8.80 -3.81 -2.82
CA GLY A 50 8.10 -3.41 -4.06
C GLY A 50 8.20 -1.90 -4.31
N TYR A 51 8.01 -1.09 -3.28
CA TYR A 51 8.20 0.36 -3.36
C TYR A 51 9.62 0.72 -3.80
N VAL A 52 10.65 0.14 -3.16
CA VAL A 52 12.06 0.38 -3.49
C VAL A 52 12.38 -0.03 -4.93
N TYR A 53 11.85 -1.16 -5.40
CA TYR A 53 12.03 -1.63 -6.77
C TYR A 53 11.50 -0.62 -7.80
N ILE A 54 10.27 -0.12 -7.60
CA ILE A 54 9.66 0.87 -8.50
C ILE A 54 10.54 2.12 -8.60
N TRP A 55 11.06 2.62 -7.47
CA TRP A 55 11.94 3.78 -7.47
C TRP A 55 13.27 3.53 -8.14
N HIS A 56 13.90 2.37 -7.91
CA HIS A 56 15.12 2.00 -8.64
C HIS A 56 14.89 1.97 -10.16
N CYS A 57 13.75 1.44 -10.59
CA CYS A 57 13.28 1.50 -11.99
C CYS A 57 12.88 2.90 -12.47
N LEU A 58 13.04 3.97 -11.69
CA LEU A 58 12.77 5.33 -12.14
C LEU A 58 14.02 6.23 -12.06
N VAL A 59 14.87 6.01 -11.06
CA VAL A 59 15.96 6.95 -10.72
C VAL A 59 17.37 6.38 -10.93
N SER A 60 17.51 5.10 -11.24
CA SER A 60 18.83 4.43 -11.33
C SER A 60 19.32 4.19 -12.76
N PHE A 61 18.80 4.93 -13.74
CA PHE A 61 19.26 4.91 -15.14
C PHE A 61 19.58 6.31 -15.66
#